data_AF-K1V1L9-F1
#
_entry.id   AF-K1V1L9-F1
#
_cell.length_a   1.000
_cell.length_b   1.000
_cell.length_c   1.000
_cell.angle_alpha   90.00
_cell.angle_beta   90.00
_cell.angle_gamma   90.00
#
_symmetry.space_group_name_H-M   'P 1'
#
loop_
_entity.id
_entity.type
_entity.pdbx_description
1 polymer ?
#
loop_
_entity_poly.entity_id
_entity_poly.type
_entity_poly.pdbx_seq_one_letter_code
_entity_poly.pdbx_strand_id
1 'polypeptide(L)'
;MPKTPEDFIAALKQIKEYDSSIIPLYTNYAAGWAMGGQWDPAISGSATGDSTYMNQKLLHTANPFADPGDGTGAYNVYKVMYDAVAEGLTEEDYSTTDWEGCKGMINNGQIACMVLGSWAVPQMKEAGDNADDIAYMPFPITLTSGKQAASVGPDY
;
A
#
# COMPACT_ATOMS: atom_id res chain seq x y z
N MET A 1 2.90 5.79 12.94
CA MET A 1 2.31 5.31 11.68
C MET A 1 2.01 6.51 10.79
N PRO A 2 2.49 6.51 9.54
CA PRO A 2 2.32 7.62 8.59
C PRO A 2 0.86 7.82 8.23
N LYS A 3 0.47 9.09 8.03
CA LYS A 3 -0.94 9.47 7.82
C LYS A 3 -1.21 10.11 6.47
N THR A 4 -0.17 10.55 5.77
CA THR A 4 -0.23 11.12 4.43
C THR A 4 0.74 10.40 3.49
N PRO A 5 0.57 10.53 2.16
CA PRO A 5 1.51 9.99 1.19
C PRO A 5 2.95 10.45 1.46
N GLU A 6 3.14 11.73 1.80
CA GLU A 6 4.45 12.32 2.08
C GLU A 6 5.08 11.72 3.33
N ASP A 7 4.30 11.57 4.41
CA ASP A 7 4.76 10.92 5.64
C ASP A 7 5.18 9.47 5.37
N PHE A 8 4.44 8.77 4.50
CA PHE A 8 4.73 7.38 4.16
C PHE A 8 6.03 7.26 3.36
N ILE A 9 6.22 8.07 2.31
CA ILE A 9 7.47 8.10 1.55
C ILE A 9 8.65 8.48 2.45
N ALA A 10 8.48 9.45 3.36
CA ALA A 10 9.51 9.80 4.33
C ALA A 10 9.85 8.65 5.28
N ALA A 11 8.86 7.89 5.74
CA ALA A 11 9.09 6.70 6.57
C ALA A 11 9.82 5.59 5.80
N LEU A 12 9.47 5.34 4.53
CA LEU A 12 10.17 4.39 3.67
C LEU A 12 11.65 4.75 3.48
N LYS A 13 11.95 6.05 3.32
CA LYS A 13 13.35 6.54 3.28
C LYS A 13 14.09 6.27 4.57
N GLN A 14 13.47 6.56 5.72
CA GLN A 14 14.08 6.28 7.04
C GLN A 14 14.38 4.79 7.23
N ILE A 15 13.50 3.91 6.76
CA ILE A 15 13.74 2.46 6.78
C ILE A 15 14.96 2.10 5.93
N LYS A 16 15.05 2.63 4.70
CA LYS A 16 16.18 2.37 3.80
C LYS A 16 17.50 2.89 4.34
N GLU A 17 17.48 4.07 4.98
CA GLU A 17 18.64 4.68 5.63
C GLU A 17 19.09 3.92 6.87
N TYR A 18 18.14 3.37 7.63
CA TYR A 18 18.42 2.57 8.82
C TYR A 18 19.13 1.26 8.46
N ASP A 19 18.62 0.53 7.46
CA ASP A 19 19.25 -0.69 6.96
C ASP A 19 18.93 -0.88 5.47
N SER A 20 19.96 -0.74 4.63
CA SER A 20 19.82 -0.86 3.17
C SER A 20 19.44 -2.25 2.67
N SER A 21 19.58 -3.29 3.51
CA SER A 21 19.18 -4.67 3.19
C SER A 21 17.68 -4.91 3.35
N ILE A 22 16.97 -4.03 4.07
CA ILE A 22 15.52 -4.07 4.18
C ILE A 22 14.92 -3.47 2.91
N ILE A 23 13.89 -4.13 2.37
CA ILE A 23 13.05 -3.59 1.30
C ILE A 23 11.94 -2.76 1.95
N PRO A 24 11.93 -1.42 1.77
CA PRO A 24 10.95 -0.57 2.44
C PRO A 24 9.51 -0.90 2.02
N LEU A 25 9.25 -1.01 0.71
CA LEU A 25 7.95 -1.40 0.17
C LEU A 25 8.12 -2.52 -0.87
N TYR A 26 7.62 -3.72 -0.57
CA TYR A 26 7.68 -4.82 -1.52
C TYR A 26 6.44 -4.83 -2.42
N THR A 27 6.61 -4.81 -3.74
CA THR A 27 5.48 -4.60 -4.65
C THR A 27 4.69 -5.89 -4.93
N ASN A 28 5.31 -7.06 -4.94
CA ASN A 28 4.72 -8.29 -5.51
C ASN A 28 4.30 -8.14 -6.99
N TYR A 29 5.01 -7.34 -7.78
CA TYR A 29 4.68 -7.04 -9.18
C TYR A 29 4.41 -8.29 -10.03
N ALA A 30 5.23 -9.34 -9.92
CA ALA A 30 5.07 -10.58 -10.70
C ALA A 30 3.78 -11.36 -10.40
N ALA A 31 3.17 -11.13 -9.22
CA ALA A 31 1.92 -11.79 -8.85
C ALA A 31 0.71 -11.23 -9.63
N GLY A 32 0.83 -10.07 -10.29
CA GLY A 32 -0.19 -9.44 -11.15
C GLY A 32 -1.43 -8.93 -10.41
N TRP A 33 -2.11 -9.81 -9.67
CA TRP A 33 -3.26 -9.49 -8.81
C TRP A 33 -2.88 -8.51 -7.70
N ALA A 34 -1.63 -8.51 -7.23
CA ALA A 34 -1.17 -7.60 -6.19
C ALA A 34 -1.15 -6.14 -6.67
N MET A 35 -0.98 -5.90 -7.98
CA MET A 35 -1.02 -4.57 -8.56
C MET A 35 -2.45 -4.07 -8.65
N GLY A 36 -3.24 -4.56 -9.61
CA GLY A 36 -4.62 -4.08 -9.81
C GLY A 36 -5.56 -4.43 -8.65
N GLY A 37 -5.42 -5.62 -8.07
CA GLY A 37 -6.33 -6.12 -7.05
C GLY A 37 -6.16 -5.49 -5.67
N GLN A 38 -5.05 -4.79 -5.39
CA GLN A 38 -4.81 -4.18 -4.07
C GLN A 38 -4.68 -2.65 -4.15
N TRP A 39 -4.10 -2.11 -5.24
CA TRP A 39 -3.98 -0.66 -5.40
C TRP A 39 -5.27 -0.01 -5.91
N ASP A 40 -5.98 -0.61 -6.87
CA ASP A 40 -7.21 -0.01 -7.40
C ASP A 40 -8.32 0.11 -6.34
N PRO A 41 -8.54 -0.88 -5.45
CA PRO A 41 -9.52 -0.71 -4.37
C PRO A 41 -9.20 0.45 -3.42
N ALA A 42 -7.92 0.83 -3.26
CA ALA A 42 -7.52 1.92 -2.37
C ALA A 42 -7.97 3.30 -2.86
N ILE A 43 -8.26 3.48 -4.17
CA ILE A 43 -8.76 4.76 -4.72
C ILE A 43 -10.18 5.12 -4.26
N SER A 44 -10.85 4.19 -3.58
CA SER A 44 -12.25 4.30 -3.16
C SER A 44 -12.39 4.87 -1.75
N GLY A 45 -12.99 4.12 -0.81
CA GLY A 45 -13.23 4.51 0.56
C GLY A 45 -11.97 4.96 1.29
N SER A 46 -10.81 4.32 1.07
CA SER A 46 -9.55 4.73 1.67
C SER A 46 -9.07 6.11 1.22
N ALA A 47 -9.27 6.47 -0.06
CA ALA A 47 -8.82 7.74 -0.62
C ALA A 47 -9.89 8.85 -0.62
N THR A 48 -11.17 8.51 -0.43
CA THR A 48 -12.29 9.47 -0.57
C THR A 48 -13.26 9.49 0.61
N GLY A 49 -13.25 8.46 1.45
CA GLY A 49 -14.23 8.27 2.52
C GLY A 49 -15.63 7.91 2.01
N ASP A 50 -15.79 7.59 0.72
CA ASP A 50 -17.08 7.43 0.08
C ASP A 50 -17.27 6.00 -0.48
N SER A 51 -18.16 5.24 0.14
CA SER A 51 -18.50 3.87 -0.25
C SER A 51 -19.19 3.75 -1.62
N THR A 52 -19.73 4.85 -2.16
CA THR A 52 -20.38 4.91 -3.48
C THR A 52 -19.39 5.26 -4.60
N TYR A 53 -18.16 5.66 -4.27
CA TYR A 53 -17.22 6.24 -5.23
C TYR A 53 -17.00 5.35 -6.46
N MET A 54 -16.63 4.08 -6.25
CA MET A 54 -16.31 3.14 -7.34
C MET A 54 -17.48 2.91 -8.30
N ASN A 55 -18.70 2.79 -7.77
CA ASN A 55 -19.85 2.34 -8.53
C ASN A 55 -20.71 3.49 -9.07
N GLN A 56 -20.52 4.71 -8.59
CA GLN A 56 -21.36 5.86 -8.97
C GLN A 56 -20.56 7.09 -9.38
N LYS A 57 -19.52 7.48 -8.64
CA LYS A 57 -18.84 8.75 -8.88
C LYS A 57 -17.70 8.65 -9.88
N LEU A 58 -16.91 7.58 -9.80
CA LEU A 58 -15.76 7.35 -10.68
C LEU A 58 -16.18 7.39 -12.16
N LEU A 59 -17.26 6.68 -12.50
CA LEU A 59 -17.79 6.54 -13.87
C LEU A 59 -18.37 7.85 -14.46
N HIS A 60 -18.63 8.85 -13.63
CA HIS A 60 -19.27 10.11 -14.02
C HIS A 60 -18.37 11.34 -13.80
N THR A 61 -17.14 11.12 -13.34
CA THR A 61 -16.17 12.19 -13.15
C THR A 61 -15.33 12.31 -14.42
N ALA A 62 -15.18 13.53 -14.96
CA ALA A 62 -14.47 13.73 -16.23
C ALA A 62 -12.97 13.40 -16.15
N ASN A 63 -12.31 13.78 -15.06
CA ASN A 63 -10.87 13.56 -14.83
C ASN A 63 -10.61 12.97 -13.44
N PRO A 64 -11.05 11.74 -13.14
CA PRO A 64 -11.02 11.17 -11.79
C PRO A 64 -9.62 10.87 -11.26
N PHE A 65 -8.60 10.92 -12.13
CA PHE A 65 -7.20 10.65 -11.82
C PHE A 65 -6.34 11.92 -11.78
N ALA A 66 -6.94 13.11 -11.96
CA ALA A 66 -6.21 14.36 -11.79
C ALA A 66 -5.89 14.57 -10.30
N ASP A 67 -4.78 15.27 -10.02
CA ASP A 67 -4.42 15.65 -8.65
C ASP A 67 -5.45 16.63 -8.08
N PRO A 68 -6.17 16.27 -7.00
CA PRO A 68 -7.12 17.18 -6.34
C PRO A 68 -6.42 18.28 -5.53
N GLY A 69 -5.12 18.16 -5.26
CA GLY A 69 -4.33 19.15 -4.49
C GLY A 69 -4.55 19.13 -2.98
N ASP A 70 -5.26 18.13 -2.45
CA ASP A 70 -5.57 17.98 -1.03
C ASP A 70 -4.98 16.69 -0.40
N GLY A 71 -4.12 15.98 -1.14
CA GLY A 71 -3.49 14.73 -0.69
C GLY A 71 -4.41 13.51 -0.72
N THR A 72 -5.62 13.63 -1.28
CA THR A 72 -6.61 12.54 -1.36
C THR A 72 -6.82 12.05 -2.80
N GLY A 73 -7.79 11.14 -3.00
CA GLY A 73 -8.19 10.67 -4.33
C GLY A 73 -7.22 9.70 -5.01
N ALA A 74 -7.63 9.24 -6.20
CA ALA A 74 -6.92 8.20 -6.95
C ALA A 74 -5.49 8.59 -7.31
N TYR A 75 -5.28 9.87 -7.65
CA TYR A 75 -3.95 10.41 -7.99
C TYR A 75 -2.94 10.10 -6.88
N ASN A 76 -3.26 10.43 -5.63
CA ASN A 76 -2.35 10.28 -4.50
C ASN A 76 -2.11 8.82 -4.11
N VAL A 77 -3.06 7.90 -4.37
CA VAL A 77 -2.83 6.45 -4.23
C VAL A 77 -1.78 5.97 -5.22
N TYR A 78 -1.94 6.27 -6.51
CA TYR A 78 -0.98 5.83 -7.52
C TYR A 78 0.37 6.55 -7.42
N LYS A 79 0.36 7.81 -6.96
CA LYS A 79 1.58 8.56 -6.69
C LYS A 79 2.45 7.92 -5.61
N VAL A 80 1.86 7.33 -4.57
CA VAL A 80 2.63 6.57 -3.56
C VAL A 80 3.41 5.42 -4.20
N MET A 81 2.78 4.62 -5.07
CA MET A 81 3.47 3.54 -5.78
C MET A 81 4.59 4.11 -6.68
N TYR A 82 4.26 5.15 -7.44
CA TYR A 82 5.20 5.80 -8.35
C TYR A 82 6.43 6.34 -7.62
N ASP A 83 6.23 7.14 -6.57
CA ASP A 83 7.31 7.75 -5.80
C ASP A 83 8.17 6.67 -5.12
N ALA A 84 7.56 5.64 -4.54
CA ALA A 84 8.31 4.55 -3.90
C ALA A 84 9.26 3.86 -4.90
N VAL A 85 8.79 3.58 -6.12
CA VAL A 85 9.63 2.97 -7.17
C VAL A 85 10.67 3.96 -7.68
N ALA A 86 10.26 5.19 -8.02
CA ALA A 86 11.15 6.21 -8.58
C ALA A 86 12.28 6.61 -7.64
N GLU A 87 12.04 6.53 -6.33
CA GLU A 87 13.02 6.82 -5.29
C GLU A 87 13.81 5.58 -4.83
N GLY A 88 13.64 4.42 -5.47
CA GLY A 88 14.39 3.19 -5.15
C GLY A 88 14.05 2.61 -3.77
N LEU A 89 12.80 2.80 -3.32
CA LEU A 89 12.29 2.34 -2.04
C LEU A 89 11.54 1.00 -2.15
N THR A 90 11.62 0.35 -3.31
CA THR A 90 11.09 -0.99 -3.58
C THR A 90 12.19 -2.01 -3.78
N GLU A 91 11.83 -3.26 -4.07
CA GLU A 91 12.81 -4.28 -4.47
C GLU A 91 13.60 -3.86 -5.74
N GLU A 92 14.81 -4.39 -5.87
CA GLU A 92 15.74 -4.06 -6.97
C GLU A 92 15.23 -4.54 -8.34
N ASP A 93 14.62 -5.73 -8.37
CA ASP A 93 14.04 -6.32 -9.58
C ASP A 93 12.58 -6.74 -9.32
N TYR A 94 11.66 -5.89 -9.77
CA TYR A 94 10.23 -6.13 -9.68
C TYR A 94 9.77 -7.33 -10.53
N SER A 95 10.54 -7.76 -11.54
CA SER A 95 10.13 -8.83 -12.45
C SER A 95 10.28 -10.24 -11.85
N THR A 96 11.03 -10.35 -10.76
CA THR A 96 11.36 -11.62 -10.10
C THR A 96 10.78 -11.75 -8.69
N THR A 97 9.85 -10.87 -8.30
CA THR A 97 9.17 -10.97 -7.00
C THR A 97 8.45 -12.30 -6.84
N ASP A 98 8.40 -12.83 -5.61
CA ASP A 98 7.74 -14.10 -5.30
C ASP A 98 6.77 -13.93 -4.13
N TRP A 99 5.50 -14.29 -4.37
CA TRP A 99 4.43 -14.16 -3.38
C TRP A 99 4.60 -15.10 -2.19
N GLU A 100 5.03 -16.34 -2.41
CA GLU A 100 5.17 -17.29 -1.30
C GLU A 100 6.41 -16.97 -0.46
N GLY A 101 7.53 -16.63 -1.11
CA GLY A 101 8.77 -16.22 -0.45
C GLY A 101 8.64 -14.92 0.35
N CYS A 102 7.88 -13.93 -0.13
CA CYS A 102 7.78 -12.64 0.55
C CYS A 102 7.12 -12.74 1.94
N LYS A 103 6.30 -13.77 2.19
CA LYS A 103 5.66 -14.00 3.50
C LYS A 103 6.68 -14.27 4.59
N GLY A 104 7.64 -15.17 4.32
CA GLY A 104 8.76 -15.42 5.22
C GLY A 104 9.68 -14.21 5.35
N MET A 105 9.88 -13.46 4.26
CA MET A 105 10.73 -12.26 4.27
C MET A 105 10.18 -11.15 5.18
N ILE A 106 8.87 -10.84 5.12
CA ILE A 106 8.29 -9.84 6.02
C ILE A 106 8.27 -10.34 7.47
N ASN A 107 8.01 -11.62 7.71
CA ASN A 107 8.09 -12.21 9.05
C ASN A 107 9.50 -12.13 9.65
N ASN A 108 10.54 -12.20 8.82
CA ASN A 108 11.92 -12.06 9.25
C ASN A 108 12.46 -10.62 9.18
N GLY A 109 11.59 -9.61 9.00
CA GLY A 109 11.97 -8.20 8.99
C GLY A 109 12.77 -7.74 7.77
N GLN A 110 12.79 -8.52 6.69
CA GLN A 110 13.50 -8.22 5.45
C GLN A 110 12.67 -7.33 4.51
N ILE A 111 11.35 -7.30 4.71
CA ILE A 111 10.41 -6.40 4.06
C ILE A 111 9.74 -5.59 5.17
N ALA A 112 9.63 -4.27 5.00
CA ALA A 112 8.97 -3.43 6.00
C ALA A 112 7.47 -3.25 5.73
N CYS A 113 7.05 -3.08 4.48
CA CYS A 113 5.66 -2.82 4.12
C CYS A 113 5.23 -3.56 2.84
N MET A 114 3.96 -3.94 2.78
CA MET A 114 3.26 -4.41 1.58
C MET A 114 1.85 -3.81 1.54
N VAL A 115 1.37 -3.42 0.35
CA VAL A 115 -0.01 -2.95 0.17
C VAL A 115 -0.89 -4.15 -0.16
N LEU A 116 -1.54 -4.69 0.86
CA LEU A 116 -2.40 -5.89 0.77
C LEU A 116 -3.64 -5.71 1.65
N GLY A 117 -4.71 -6.43 1.35
CA GLY A 117 -5.89 -6.53 2.19
C GLY A 117 -5.61 -7.25 3.52
N SER A 118 -6.52 -7.09 4.48
CA SER A 118 -6.39 -7.66 5.84
C SER A 118 -6.29 -9.19 5.86
N TRP A 119 -6.75 -9.88 4.82
CA TRP A 119 -6.62 -11.33 4.65
C TRP A 119 -5.17 -11.80 4.63
N ALA A 120 -4.22 -10.94 4.24
CA ALA A 120 -2.81 -11.30 4.17
C ALA A 120 -2.16 -11.41 5.57
N VAL A 121 -2.70 -10.69 6.57
CA VAL A 121 -2.14 -10.62 7.92
C VAL A 121 -1.89 -12.00 8.55
N PRO A 122 -2.87 -12.93 8.62
CA PRO A 122 -2.61 -14.27 9.14
C PRO A 122 -1.55 -15.03 8.34
N GLN A 123 -1.52 -14.89 7.00
CA GLN A 123 -0.51 -15.56 6.17
C GLN A 123 0.91 -15.09 6.49
N MET A 124 1.09 -13.78 6.71
CA MET A 124 2.40 -13.22 7.09
C MET A 124 2.81 -13.64 8.50
N LYS A 125 1.86 -13.77 9.42
CA LYS A 125 2.09 -14.24 10.80
C LYS A 125 2.50 -15.70 10.87
N GLU A 126 1.84 -16.55 10.09
CA GLU A 126 2.05 -18.00 10.07
C GLU A 126 3.32 -18.41 9.29
N ALA A 127 3.95 -17.49 8.58
CA ALA A 127 5.12 -17.75 7.75
C ALA A 127 6.47 -17.80 8.51
N GLY A 128 6.46 -17.68 9.84
CA GLY A 128 7.65 -17.76 10.68
C GLY A 128 7.36 -17.51 12.16
N ASP A 129 8.41 -17.29 12.95
CA ASP A 129 8.33 -17.24 14.41
C ASP A 129 7.97 -15.84 14.97
N ASN A 130 8.01 -14.78 14.14
CA ASN A 130 7.84 -13.39 14.61
C ASN A 130 6.42 -12.84 14.33
N ALA A 131 5.40 -13.62 14.66
CA ALA A 131 3.99 -13.24 14.41
C ALA A 131 3.56 -11.93 15.11
N ASP A 132 4.20 -11.57 16.22
CA ASP A 132 3.90 -10.35 16.98
C ASP A 132 4.43 -9.07 16.31
N ASP A 133 5.36 -9.19 15.36
CA ASP A 133 5.93 -8.06 14.62
C ASP A 133 5.06 -7.65 13.42
N ILE A 134 4.11 -8.51 13.02
CA ILE A 134 3.19 -8.23 11.90
C ILE A 134 1.99 -7.42 12.37
N ALA A 135 1.89 -6.20 11.84
CA ALA A 135 0.78 -5.28 12.05
C ALA A 135 0.05 -4.94 10.74
N TYR A 136 -1.15 -4.37 10.88
CA TYR A 136 -1.94 -3.84 9.77
C TYR A 136 -2.27 -2.38 10.03
N MET A 137 -2.14 -1.54 9.00
CA MET A 137 -2.45 -0.10 9.08
C MET A 137 -3.37 0.32 7.93
N PRO A 138 -4.18 1.38 8.11
CA PRO A 138 -4.88 2.02 7.00
C PRO A 138 -3.90 2.54 5.96
N PHE A 139 -4.34 2.65 4.71
CA PHE A 139 -3.56 3.33 3.67
C PHE A 139 -3.24 4.77 4.13
N PRO A 140 -2.04 5.31 3.86
CA PRO A 140 -1.59 6.60 4.39
C PRO A 140 -2.22 7.78 3.64
N ILE A 141 -3.55 7.87 3.64
CA ILE A 141 -4.31 9.05 3.21
C ILE A 141 -5.19 9.48 4.36
N THR A 142 -5.08 10.75 4.74
CA THR A 142 -6.00 11.40 5.67
C THR A 142 -7.07 12.11 4.87
N LEU A 143 -8.32 11.69 5.07
CA LEU A 143 -9.47 12.31 4.42
C LEU A 143 -9.65 13.75 4.89
N THR A 144 -10.38 14.57 4.12
CA THR A 144 -10.75 15.94 4.51
C THR A 144 -11.51 16.02 5.84
N SER A 145 -12.08 14.91 6.30
CA SER A 145 -12.66 14.77 7.64
C SER A 145 -11.65 14.68 8.80
N GLY A 146 -10.35 14.59 8.50
CA GLY A 146 -9.27 14.38 9.47
C GLY A 146 -9.08 12.92 9.91
N LYS A 147 -9.77 11.97 9.29
CA LYS A 147 -9.71 10.53 9.60
C LYS A 147 -9.02 9.75 8.48
N GLN A 148 -8.38 8.64 8.85
CA GLN A 148 -7.97 7.60 7.88
C GLN A 148 -9.07 6.55 7.79
N ALA A 149 -9.25 5.95 6.62
CA ALA A 149 -10.21 4.88 6.38
C ALA A 149 -9.52 3.69 5.69
N ALA A 150 -10.05 2.50 5.91
CA ALA A 150 -9.70 1.30 5.18
C ALA A 150 -10.96 0.75 4.51
N SER A 151 -10.94 0.58 3.20
CA SER A 151 -12.01 -0.11 2.48
C SER A 151 -12.09 -1.57 2.92
N VAL A 152 -13.30 -2.05 3.22
CA VAL A 152 -13.58 -3.45 3.51
C VAL A 152 -14.24 -4.06 2.28
N GLY A 153 -13.70 -5.19 1.80
CA GLY A 153 -14.22 -5.94 0.67
C GLY A 153 -14.10 -7.45 0.92
N PRO A 154 -14.71 -8.29 0.08
CA PRO A 154 -14.55 -9.74 0.15
C PRO A 154 -13.07 -10.12 -0.09
N ASP A 155 -12.63 -11.14 0.64
CA ASP A 155 -11.27 -11.71 0.50
C ASP A 155 -11.09 -12.35 -0.90
N TYR A 156 -9.85 -12.36 -1.39
CA TYR A 156 -9.48 -12.89 -2.71
C TYR A 156 -8.92 -14.32 -2.60
#